data_AF-A0A2M7XCV0-F1
#
_entry.id   AF-A0A2M7XCV0-F1
#
_cell.length_a   1.000
_cell.length_b   1.000
_cell.length_c   1.000
_cell.angle_alpha   90.00
_cell.angle_beta   90.00
_cell.angle_gamma   90.00
#
_symmetry.space_group_name_H-M   'P 1'
#
loop_
_entity.id
_entity.type
_entity.pdbx_description
1 polymer ?
#
loop_
_entity_poly.entity_id
_entity_poly.type
_entity_poly.pdbx_seq_one_letter_code
_entity_poly.pdbx_strand_id
1 'polypeptide(L)'
;MIKINSDPTVYVIANGGELRGIPSEEVAEELYGSNWNTQIDDVPDGFFSNYTLGSELEFASQFDPASEEAGAWNIGSDKDLQSYTLITISDNGYDDGASVAPGTAIRFYNAGSDKHTASADDGSWGTGTLNSGEHFSRYFDEDDELDFHDAYDSNLSGSINLE
;
A
#
# COMPACT_ATOMS: atom_id res chain seq x y z
N MET A 1 -7.19 -19.72 -8.40
CA MET A 1 -7.96 -19.23 -9.58
C MET A 1 -9.29 -18.69 -9.10
N ILE A 2 -9.98 -17.88 -9.89
CA ILE A 2 -11.32 -17.41 -9.52
C ILE A 2 -12.35 -17.60 -10.63
N LYS A 3 -13.61 -17.51 -10.24
CA LYS A 3 -14.76 -17.40 -11.15
C LYS A 3 -15.72 -16.34 -10.65
N ILE A 4 -16.31 -15.57 -11.56
CA ILE A 4 -17.37 -14.61 -11.21
C ILE A 4 -18.72 -15.30 -11.37
N ASN A 5 -19.63 -15.13 -10.41
CA ASN A 5 -20.90 -15.88 -10.41
C ASN A 5 -21.72 -15.77 -11.72
N SER A 6 -21.72 -14.60 -12.36
CA SER A 6 -22.43 -14.38 -13.63
C SER A 6 -21.60 -14.69 -14.89
N ASP A 7 -20.31 -14.99 -14.75
CA ASP A 7 -19.39 -15.26 -15.87
C ASP A 7 -19.00 -16.74 -15.89
N PRO A 8 -19.23 -17.48 -17.00
CA PRO A 8 -18.82 -18.87 -17.08
C PRO A 8 -17.30 -19.08 -17.06
N THR A 9 -16.49 -18.06 -17.34
CA THR A 9 -15.03 -18.10 -17.51
C THR A 9 -14.30 -18.31 -16.18
N VAL A 10 -13.25 -19.14 -16.21
CA VAL A 10 -12.31 -19.31 -15.09
C VAL A 10 -11.10 -18.44 -15.37
N TYR A 11 -10.65 -17.70 -14.36
CA TYR A 11 -9.57 -16.75 -14.47
C TYR A 11 -8.37 -17.14 -13.62
N VAL A 12 -7.17 -16.95 -14.17
CA VAL A 12 -5.96 -16.76 -13.37
C VAL A 12 -5.88 -15.31 -12.92
N ILE A 13 -5.16 -15.08 -11.82
CA ILE A 13 -4.95 -13.75 -11.24
C ILE A 13 -3.47 -13.45 -11.39
N ALA A 14 -3.14 -12.49 -12.26
CA ALA A 14 -1.80 -11.95 -12.38
C ALA A 14 -1.59 -10.80 -11.39
N ASN A 15 -0.33 -10.39 -11.23
CA ASN A 15 0.08 -9.25 -10.40
C ASN A 15 -0.79 -7.99 -10.64
N GLY A 16 -1.13 -7.27 -9.57
CA GLY A 16 -2.00 -6.09 -9.62
C GLY A 16 -3.49 -6.41 -9.62
N GLY A 17 -3.87 -7.69 -9.52
CA GLY A 17 -5.28 -8.12 -9.61
C GLY A 17 -5.81 -8.13 -11.05
N GLU A 18 -4.95 -8.42 -12.04
CA GLU A 18 -5.39 -8.60 -13.42
C GLU A 18 -5.94 -10.01 -13.63
N LEU A 19 -7.16 -10.10 -14.18
CA LEU A 19 -7.81 -11.36 -14.50
C LEU A 19 -7.56 -11.74 -15.96
N ARG A 20 -7.02 -12.93 -16.18
CA ARG A 20 -6.78 -13.48 -17.51
C ARG A 20 -7.53 -14.79 -17.66
N GLY A 21 -8.41 -14.85 -18.65
CA GLY A 21 -9.27 -16.02 -18.88
C GLY A 21 -8.46 -17.25 -19.28
N ILE A 22 -8.85 -18.42 -18.79
CA ILE A 22 -8.27 -19.70 -19.18
C ILE A 22 -9.11 -20.30 -20.31
N PRO A 23 -8.53 -20.60 -21.50
CA PRO A 23 -9.30 -20.98 -22.69
C PRO A 23 -9.81 -22.42 -22.65
N SER A 24 -9.22 -23.29 -21.82
CA SER A 24 -9.57 -24.71 -21.76
C SER A 24 -9.16 -25.39 -20.44
N GLU A 25 -9.77 -26.53 -20.14
CA GLU A 25 -9.38 -27.39 -19.01
C GLU A 25 -7.94 -27.92 -19.16
N GLU A 26 -7.48 -28.16 -20.39
CA GLU A 26 -6.11 -28.61 -20.66
C GLU A 26 -5.08 -27.56 -20.22
N VAL A 27 -5.34 -26.28 -20.50
CA VAL A 27 -4.47 -25.18 -20.02
C VAL A 27 -4.55 -25.05 -18.50
N ALA A 28 -5.74 -25.23 -17.90
CA ALA A 28 -5.89 -25.21 -16.44
C ALA A 28 -5.11 -26.33 -15.74
N GLU A 29 -5.16 -27.55 -16.29
CA GLU A 29 -4.42 -28.71 -15.80
C GLU A 29 -2.91 -28.54 -15.94
N GLU A 30 -2.43 -27.94 -17.03
CA GLU A 30 -1.01 -27.67 -17.24
C GLU A 30 -0.49 -26.62 -16.23
N LEU A 31 -1.29 -25.60 -15.92
CA LEU A 31 -0.93 -24.54 -14.97
C LEU A 31 -1.04 -24.96 -13.50
N TYR A 32 -2.16 -25.58 -13.10
CA TYR A 32 -2.50 -25.81 -11.69
C TYR A 32 -2.61 -27.29 -11.30
N GLY A 33 -2.33 -28.20 -12.24
CA GLY A 33 -2.37 -29.65 -12.03
C GLY A 33 -3.77 -30.24 -12.13
N SER A 34 -3.87 -31.57 -11.96
CA SER A 34 -5.12 -32.33 -12.13
C SER A 34 -6.23 -31.96 -11.15
N ASN A 35 -5.92 -31.23 -10.07
CA ASN A 35 -6.87 -30.73 -9.09
C ASN A 35 -7.14 -29.22 -9.25
N TRP A 36 -6.89 -28.64 -10.42
CA TRP A 36 -7.16 -27.22 -10.70
C TRP A 36 -8.61 -26.85 -10.34
N ASN A 37 -9.58 -27.71 -10.65
CA ASN A 37 -11.00 -27.49 -10.39
C ASN A 37 -11.36 -27.36 -8.90
N THR A 38 -10.48 -27.78 -7.98
CA THR A 38 -10.65 -27.57 -6.54
C THR A 38 -9.96 -26.30 -6.02
N GLN A 39 -9.30 -25.55 -6.90
CA GLN A 39 -8.52 -24.34 -6.61
C GLN A 39 -9.20 -23.09 -7.20
N ILE A 40 -10.49 -23.21 -7.55
CA ILE A 40 -11.31 -22.10 -8.05
C ILE A 40 -12.10 -21.56 -6.88
N ASP A 41 -11.90 -20.29 -6.57
CA ASP A 41 -12.69 -19.55 -5.60
C ASP A 41 -13.78 -18.74 -6.32
N ASP A 42 -15.03 -18.91 -5.89
CA ASP A 42 -16.15 -18.12 -6.41
C ASP A 42 -16.13 -16.71 -5.82
N VAL A 43 -16.21 -15.72 -6.71
CA VAL A 43 -16.21 -14.30 -6.37
C VAL A 43 -17.57 -13.70 -6.72
N PRO A 44 -18.30 -13.14 -5.74
CA PRO A 44 -19.56 -12.43 -6.02
C PRO A 44 -19.36 -11.25 -6.97
N ASP A 45 -20.35 -10.99 -7.83
CA ASP A 45 -20.28 -10.00 -8.92
C ASP A 45 -19.89 -8.59 -8.45
N GLY A 46 -20.30 -8.20 -7.24
CA GLY A 46 -20.00 -6.89 -6.67
C GLY A 46 -18.51 -6.64 -6.42
N PHE A 47 -17.68 -7.69 -6.37
CA PHE A 47 -16.23 -7.57 -6.21
C PHE A 47 -15.49 -7.53 -7.55
N PHE A 48 -16.18 -7.75 -8.68
CA PHE A 48 -15.52 -7.82 -9.99
C PHE A 48 -14.85 -6.49 -10.37
N SER A 49 -15.40 -5.36 -9.93
CA SER A 49 -14.81 -4.02 -10.12
C SER A 49 -13.46 -3.80 -9.43
N ASN A 50 -13.05 -4.70 -8.53
CA ASN A 50 -11.76 -4.63 -7.85
C ASN A 50 -10.62 -5.22 -8.68
N TYR A 51 -10.92 -5.76 -9.85
CA TYR A 51 -9.98 -6.40 -10.76
C TYR A 51 -9.93 -5.66 -12.10
N THR A 52 -8.80 -5.80 -12.80
CA THR A 52 -8.67 -5.36 -14.20
C THR A 52 -8.79 -6.57 -15.12
N LEU A 53 -9.49 -6.43 -16.24
CA LEU A 53 -9.59 -7.53 -17.22
C LEU A 53 -8.42 -7.44 -18.19
N GLY A 54 -7.57 -8.46 -18.17
CA GLY A 54 -6.41 -8.61 -19.05
C GLY A 54 -6.73 -9.40 -20.32
N SER A 55 -5.69 -9.67 -21.11
CA SER A 55 -5.81 -10.55 -22.28
C SER A 55 -5.98 -12.01 -21.85
N GLU A 56 -6.93 -12.70 -22.47
CA GLU A 56 -7.12 -14.15 -22.32
C GLU A 56 -5.84 -14.92 -22.64
N LEU A 57 -5.63 -16.05 -21.97
CA LEU A 57 -4.54 -16.95 -22.29
C LEU A 57 -4.86 -17.72 -23.57
N GLU A 58 -3.83 -17.98 -24.38
CA GLU A 58 -3.90 -18.93 -25.50
C GLU A 58 -3.22 -20.26 -25.13
N PHE A 59 -2.15 -20.21 -24.32
CA PHE A 59 -1.35 -21.37 -23.92
C PHE A 59 -0.86 -21.21 -22.48
N ALA A 60 -0.59 -22.33 -21.80
CA ALA A 60 -0.10 -22.33 -20.42
C ALA A 60 1.23 -21.58 -20.26
N SER A 61 2.12 -21.62 -21.26
CA SER A 61 3.43 -20.94 -21.20
C SER A 61 3.37 -19.40 -21.07
N GLN A 62 2.19 -18.79 -21.21
CA GLN A 62 1.97 -17.35 -21.03
C GLN A 62 1.73 -16.94 -19.57
N PHE A 63 1.68 -17.91 -18.66
CA PHE A 63 1.42 -17.68 -17.25
C PHE A 63 2.23 -18.68 -16.40
N ASP A 64 2.86 -18.20 -15.33
CA ASP A 64 3.55 -19.05 -14.36
C ASP A 64 2.98 -18.78 -12.97
N PRO A 65 2.12 -19.66 -12.45
CA PRO A 65 1.50 -19.46 -11.14
C PRO A 65 2.51 -19.27 -10.01
N ALA A 66 3.65 -19.96 -10.07
CA ALA A 66 4.67 -19.86 -9.03
C ALA A 66 5.41 -18.51 -9.10
N SER A 67 5.67 -18.01 -10.30
CA SER A 67 6.26 -16.68 -10.48
C SER A 67 5.31 -15.56 -10.04
N GLU A 68 4.02 -15.70 -10.32
CA GLU A 68 3.00 -14.72 -9.93
C GLU A 68 2.81 -14.69 -8.40
N GLU A 69 2.75 -15.86 -7.76
CA GLU A 69 2.70 -15.96 -6.29
C GLU A 69 3.96 -15.39 -5.64
N ALA A 70 5.15 -15.67 -6.20
CA ALA A 70 6.40 -15.10 -5.70
C ALA A 70 6.49 -13.58 -5.87
N GLY A 71 5.84 -13.03 -6.90
CA GLY A 71 5.74 -11.58 -7.14
C GLY A 71 4.78 -10.88 -6.17
N ALA A 72 3.76 -11.58 -5.67
CA ALA A 72 2.75 -11.06 -4.75
C ALA A 72 3.23 -11.02 -3.27
N TRP A 73 4.43 -10.50 -3.02
CA TRP A 73 5.08 -10.55 -1.71
C TRP A 73 4.32 -9.79 -0.60
N ASN A 74 3.73 -8.63 -0.93
CA ASN A 74 2.92 -7.88 0.02
C ASN A 74 1.85 -7.05 -0.70
N ILE A 75 0.77 -6.74 0.05
CA ILE A 75 -0.33 -5.91 -0.46
C ILE A 75 0.13 -4.49 -0.82
N GLY A 76 1.23 -4.01 -0.23
CA GLY A 76 1.76 -2.68 -0.53
C GLY A 76 2.27 -2.56 -1.96
N SER A 77 2.99 -3.56 -2.44
CA SER A 77 3.48 -3.63 -3.81
C SER A 77 2.35 -3.84 -4.82
N ASP A 78 1.32 -4.61 -4.46
CA ASP A 78 0.15 -4.86 -5.33
C ASP A 78 -0.74 -3.63 -5.49
N LYS A 79 -0.91 -2.86 -4.40
CA LYS A 79 -1.80 -1.69 -4.36
C LYS A 79 -1.06 -0.37 -4.50
N ASP A 80 0.22 -0.42 -4.88
CA ASP A 80 1.10 0.75 -4.97
C ASP A 80 1.02 1.63 -3.70
N LEU A 81 0.88 0.99 -2.54
CA LEU A 81 0.90 1.68 -1.26
C LEU A 81 2.34 2.11 -1.01
N GLN A 82 2.58 3.39 -1.21
CA GLN A 82 3.86 4.02 -0.93
C GLN A 82 4.25 3.75 0.53
N SER A 83 5.52 3.39 0.75
CA SER A 83 6.05 3.33 2.11
C SER A 83 6.01 4.73 2.70
N TYR A 84 5.54 4.87 3.94
CA TYR A 84 5.58 6.16 4.59
C TYR A 84 7.04 6.59 4.81
N THR A 85 7.30 7.89 4.73
CA THR A 85 8.52 8.47 5.31
C THR A 85 8.31 8.58 6.82
N LEU A 86 9.29 8.14 7.60
CA LEU A 86 9.25 8.24 9.06
C LEU A 86 9.99 9.51 9.51
N ILE A 87 9.32 10.32 10.33
CA ILE A 87 9.93 11.32 11.19
C ILE A 87 9.88 10.80 12.63
N THR A 88 11.04 10.55 13.20
CA THR A 88 11.20 10.17 14.60
C THR A 88 11.32 11.41 15.46
N ILE A 89 10.45 11.51 16.46
CA ILE A 89 10.50 12.54 17.49
C ILE A 89 11.21 11.95 18.71
N SER A 90 12.27 12.61 19.16
CA SER A 90 12.96 12.35 20.41
C SER A 90 12.77 13.52 21.37
N ASP A 91 13.10 13.32 22.65
CA ASP A 91 13.07 14.39 23.67
C ASP A 91 14.01 15.56 23.35
N ASN A 92 14.91 15.41 22.36
CA ASN A 92 15.85 16.45 21.93
C ASN A 92 15.52 17.04 20.54
N GLY A 93 14.43 16.62 19.90
CA GLY A 93 14.00 17.12 18.59
C GLY A 93 13.62 16.04 17.59
N TYR A 94 13.37 16.49 16.36
CA TYR A 94 12.96 15.69 15.21
C TYR A 94 14.20 15.20 14.44
N ASP A 95 14.15 13.98 13.92
CA ASP A 95 15.15 13.56 12.94
C ASP A 95 14.96 14.29 11.60
N ASP A 96 16.05 14.36 10.85
CA ASP A 96 16.07 14.90 9.49
C ASP A 96 15.45 13.84 8.56
N GLY A 97 14.12 13.70 8.66
CA GLY A 97 13.35 12.70 7.94
C GLY A 97 13.64 12.79 6.45
N ALA A 98 13.98 11.65 5.84
CA ALA A 98 14.35 11.57 4.43
C ALA A 98 13.34 12.28 3.52
N SER A 99 13.85 13.00 2.52
CA SER A 99 13.16 13.46 1.31
C SER A 99 11.86 12.71 0.99
N VAL A 100 10.75 13.45 0.80
CA VAL A 100 9.42 12.90 0.59
C VAL A 100 8.92 13.26 -0.81
N ALA A 101 8.67 12.27 -1.67
CA ALA A 101 7.97 12.55 -2.93
C ALA A 101 6.51 12.98 -2.65
N PRO A 102 5.95 13.98 -3.36
CA PRO A 102 4.56 14.40 -3.22
C PRO A 102 3.59 13.21 -3.26
N GLY A 103 2.58 13.22 -2.39
CA GLY A 103 1.63 12.11 -2.27
C GLY A 103 2.12 10.91 -1.46
N THR A 104 3.29 10.99 -0.81
CA THR A 104 3.76 9.99 0.16
C THR A 104 3.26 10.34 1.57
N ALA A 105 2.82 9.32 2.32
CA ALA A 105 2.46 9.54 3.72
C ALA A 105 3.70 9.81 4.58
N ILE A 106 3.64 10.78 5.46
CA ILE A 106 4.62 10.97 6.53
C ILE A 106 4.06 10.41 7.82
N ARG A 107 4.84 9.57 8.51
CA ARG A 107 4.56 9.09 9.86
C ARG A 107 5.43 9.84 10.85
N PHE A 108 4.81 10.53 11.78
CA PHE A 108 5.46 11.05 12.98
C PHE A 108 5.38 9.98 14.07
N TYR A 109 6.51 9.60 14.65
CA TYR A 109 6.59 8.60 15.71
C TYR A 109 7.34 9.16 16.91
N ASN A 110 6.70 9.19 18.08
CA ASN A 110 7.36 9.61 19.31
C ASN A 110 8.18 8.45 19.90
N ALA A 111 9.49 8.48 19.68
CA ALA A 111 10.47 7.58 20.30
C ALA A 111 11.04 8.12 21.62
N GLY A 112 10.71 9.37 21.96
CA GLY A 112 11.04 10.02 23.23
C GLY A 112 10.25 9.46 24.41
N SER A 113 10.61 9.91 25.60
CA SER A 113 9.91 9.61 26.84
C SER A 113 8.86 10.66 27.19
N ASP A 114 9.03 11.89 26.70
CA ASP A 114 8.12 13.00 26.91
C ASP A 114 6.98 13.01 25.88
N LYS A 115 6.01 13.91 26.09
CA LYS A 115 4.91 14.12 25.14
C LYS A 115 5.34 15.13 24.09
N HIS A 116 5.03 14.81 22.85
CA HIS A 116 5.39 15.65 21.72
C HIS A 116 4.23 15.89 20.76
N THR A 117 4.39 16.88 19.90
CA THR A 117 3.54 17.13 18.73
C THR A 117 4.40 17.42 17.52
N ALA A 118 3.84 17.35 16.31
CA ALA A 118 4.27 18.18 15.20
C ALA A 118 3.06 19.00 14.75
N SER A 119 3.16 20.32 14.83
CA SER A 119 2.08 21.24 14.48
C SER A 119 2.60 22.28 13.50
N ALA A 120 1.92 22.45 12.37
CA ALA A 120 2.28 23.43 11.36
C ALA A 120 2.39 24.82 11.98
N ASP A 121 3.39 25.60 11.57
CA ASP A 121 3.60 26.96 12.09
C ASP A 121 2.45 27.90 11.73
N ASP A 122 1.75 27.64 10.63
CA ASP A 122 0.55 28.37 10.20
C ASP A 122 -0.76 27.84 10.83
N GLY A 123 -0.69 26.72 11.56
CA GLY A 123 -1.83 26.05 12.20
C GLY A 123 -2.74 25.26 11.26
N SER A 124 -2.34 25.01 10.01
CA SER A 124 -3.11 24.26 9.01
C SER A 124 -3.27 22.77 9.35
N TRP A 125 -2.29 22.18 10.05
CA TRP A 125 -2.32 20.78 10.48
C TRP A 125 -1.59 20.57 11.82
N GLY A 126 -1.83 19.41 12.43
CA GLY A 126 -1.08 18.96 13.59
C GLY A 126 -1.33 17.49 13.92
N THR A 127 -0.36 16.84 14.54
CA THR A 127 -0.48 15.43 14.97
C THR A 127 -1.44 15.24 16.14
N GLY A 128 -1.73 16.32 16.87
CA GLY A 128 -2.19 16.24 18.25
C GLY A 128 -1.09 15.72 19.18
N THR A 129 -1.42 15.50 20.45
CA THR A 129 -0.48 14.95 21.43
C THR A 129 -0.11 13.51 21.11
N LEU A 130 1.18 13.24 20.95
CA LEU A 130 1.76 11.91 20.87
C LEU A 130 2.47 11.58 22.19
N ASN A 131 1.98 10.58 22.91
CA ASN A 131 2.71 9.98 24.03
C ASN A 131 3.87 9.11 23.50
N SER A 132 4.79 8.72 24.38
CA SER A 132 5.87 7.79 24.04
C SER A 132 5.34 6.52 23.38
N GLY A 133 5.86 6.20 22.20
CA GLY A 133 5.46 5.06 21.38
C GLY A 133 4.26 5.30 20.45
N GLU A 134 3.60 6.46 20.53
CA GLU A 134 2.49 6.79 19.64
C GLU A 134 2.96 7.36 18.31
N HIS A 135 2.09 7.28 17.31
CA HIS A 135 2.36 7.80 15.98
C HIS A 135 1.12 8.41 15.34
N PHE A 136 1.37 9.31 14.40
CA PHE A 136 0.37 9.91 13.52
C PHE A 136 0.85 9.80 12.08
N SER A 137 -0.06 9.62 11.12
CA SER A 137 0.32 9.59 9.70
C SER A 137 -0.63 10.43 8.87
N ARG A 138 -0.07 11.22 7.95
CA ARG A 138 -0.79 12.10 7.02
C ARG A 138 -0.04 12.18 5.69
N TYR A 139 -0.78 12.32 4.60
CA TYR A 139 -0.23 12.64 3.27
C TYR A 139 0.02 14.14 3.15
N PHE A 140 1.15 14.51 2.54
CA PHE A 140 1.53 15.88 2.28
C PHE A 140 1.64 16.13 0.78
N ASP A 141 1.14 17.29 0.35
CA ASP A 141 1.19 17.76 -1.04
C ASP A 141 2.01 19.05 -1.14
N GLU A 142 2.35 19.49 -2.35
CA GLU A 142 3.18 20.69 -2.61
C GLU A 142 2.59 22.01 -2.04
N ASP A 143 1.28 22.04 -1.79
CA ASP A 143 0.56 23.21 -1.27
C ASP A 143 0.50 23.28 0.27
N ASP A 144 0.99 22.26 0.99
CA ASP A 144 0.96 22.22 2.46
C ASP A 144 2.08 23.08 3.09
N GLU A 145 1.83 23.63 4.29
CA GLU A 145 2.89 24.20 5.12
C GLU A 145 3.79 23.09 5.66
N LEU A 146 5.11 23.22 5.44
CA LEU A 146 6.09 22.17 5.75
C LEU A 146 6.92 22.47 6.99
N ASP A 147 6.93 23.70 7.48
CA ASP A 147 7.57 24.09 8.74
C ASP A 147 6.61 23.85 9.93
N PHE A 148 7.13 23.27 11.00
CA PHE A 148 6.34 22.87 12.16
C PHE A 148 7.12 22.93 13.48
N HIS A 149 6.37 22.91 14.58
CA HIS A 149 6.92 22.96 15.94
C HIS A 149 6.28 21.97 16.91
N ASP A 150 6.93 21.80 18.06
CA ASP A 150 6.38 21.12 19.23
C ASP A 150 5.58 22.10 20.11
N ALA A 151 4.36 21.72 20.45
CA ALA A 151 3.48 22.56 21.27
C ALA A 151 3.80 22.50 22.78
N TYR A 152 4.58 21.50 23.23
CA TYR A 152 5.03 21.33 24.62
C TYR A 152 6.45 21.85 24.86
N ASP A 153 7.33 21.83 23.86
CA ASP A 153 8.67 22.43 23.90
C ASP A 153 8.91 23.35 22.70
N SER A 154 8.76 24.66 22.92
CA SER A 154 8.94 25.68 21.88
C SER A 154 10.35 25.78 21.29
N ASN A 155 11.34 25.06 21.84
CA ASN A 155 12.68 24.99 21.25
C ASN A 155 12.79 23.92 20.16
N LEU A 156 11.82 22.99 20.09
CA LEU A 156 11.79 21.94 19.09
C LEU A 156 10.96 22.40 17.90
N SER A 157 11.62 22.43 16.73
CA SER A 157 11.02 22.72 15.44
C SER A 157 11.63 21.82 14.38
N GLY A 158 10.92 21.62 13.28
CA GLY A 158 11.35 20.82 12.15
C GLY A 158 10.73 21.35 10.85
N SER A 159 11.21 20.80 9.75
CA SER A 159 10.70 21.10 8.41
C SER A 159 10.62 19.80 7.60
N ILE A 160 9.60 19.68 6.77
CA ILE A 160 9.46 18.58 5.81
C ILE A 160 10.09 19.04 4.49
N ASN A 161 10.92 18.18 3.88
CA ASN A 161 11.43 18.42 2.53
C ASN A 161 10.67 17.55 1.52
N LEU A 162 9.90 18.18 0.64
CA LEU A 162 9.32 17.50 -0.53
C LEU A 162 10.33 17.48 -1.69
N GLU A 163 10.43 16.37 -2.43
CA GLU A 163 11.27 16.25 -3.66
C GLU A 163 10.55 16.60 -4.95
#